data_AF-A0A0A9XPW4-F1
#
_entry.id   AF-A0A0A9XPW4-F1
#
_cell.length_a   1.000
_cell.length_b   1.000
_cell.length_c   1.000
_cell.angle_alpha   90.00
_cell.angle_beta   90.00
_cell.angle_gamma   90.00
#
_symmetry.space_group_name_H-M   'P 1'
#
loop_
_entity.id
_entity.type
_entity.pdbx_description
1 polymer ?
#
loop_
_entity_poly.entity_id
_entity_poly.type
_entity_poly.pdbx_seq_one_letter_code
_entity_poly.pdbx_strand_id
1 'polypeptide(L)'
;RKSNLTKVATPVVEETYSGGRSLVIQSFILKGMSEDAAEICLSSITESTLKQYDSGLKLWWQFCKSKGCDIFSPDIPNLLDFLTFHFKRGVAHGTLNSYRSAISLISTNSLSDNNSLKRFFKGIFTLKPSSPKYDTTWDPQIVLDHL
;
A
#
# COMPACT_ATOMS: atom_id res chain seq x y z
N ARG A 1 -5.86 -29.04 -46.67
CA ARG A 1 -5.52 -29.34 -45.27
C ARG A 1 -5.27 -28.00 -44.55
N LYS A 2 -6.33 -27.33 -44.07
CA LYS A 2 -6.22 -26.09 -43.28
C LYS A 2 -6.57 -26.46 -41.84
N SER A 3 -5.57 -26.52 -40.98
CA SER A 3 -5.74 -26.80 -39.56
C SER A 3 -6.20 -25.53 -38.85
N ASN A 4 -7.44 -25.52 -38.41
CA ASN A 4 -7.95 -24.51 -37.48
C ASN A 4 -7.33 -24.77 -36.10
N LEU A 5 -6.51 -23.83 -35.61
CA LEU A 5 -6.06 -23.82 -34.21
C LEU A 5 -7.19 -23.22 -33.37
N THR A 6 -7.96 -24.08 -32.72
CA THR A 6 -8.90 -23.70 -31.66
C THR A 6 -8.07 -23.27 -30.45
N LYS A 7 -8.05 -21.96 -30.16
CA LYS A 7 -7.42 -21.39 -28.97
C LYS A 7 -8.30 -21.75 -27.77
N VAL A 8 -7.91 -22.79 -27.03
CA VAL A 8 -8.57 -23.19 -25.78
C VAL A 8 -8.37 -22.07 -24.77
N ALA A 9 -9.46 -21.41 -24.38
CA ALA A 9 -9.47 -20.45 -23.29
C ALA A 9 -9.37 -21.23 -21.97
N THR A 10 -8.28 -21.04 -21.24
CA THR A 10 -8.09 -21.52 -19.88
C THR A 10 -9.17 -20.89 -18.97
N PRO A 11 -9.81 -21.66 -18.07
CA PRO A 11 -10.78 -21.08 -17.15
C PRO A 11 -10.02 -20.18 -16.17
N VAL A 12 -10.41 -18.91 -16.13
CA VAL A 12 -9.88 -17.95 -15.15
C VAL A 12 -10.43 -18.36 -13.80
N VAL A 13 -9.63 -19.10 -13.02
CA VAL A 13 -9.89 -19.29 -11.60
C VAL A 13 -9.80 -17.89 -10.98
N GLU A 14 -10.92 -17.38 -10.47
CA GLU A 14 -10.94 -16.11 -9.72
C GLU A 14 -10.08 -16.30 -8.47
N GLU A 15 -8.82 -15.87 -8.52
CA GLU A 15 -7.97 -15.83 -7.35
C GLU A 15 -8.55 -14.83 -6.34
N THR A 16 -9.12 -15.38 -5.28
CA THR A 16 -9.62 -14.62 -4.14
C THR A 16 -8.46 -14.10 -3.29
N TYR A 17 -8.65 -12.94 -2.66
CA TYR A 17 -7.69 -12.37 -1.72
C TYR A 17 -7.46 -13.31 -0.53
N SER A 18 -6.24 -13.81 -0.36
CA SER A 18 -5.87 -14.80 0.67
C SER A 18 -5.48 -14.18 2.02
N GLY A 19 -5.40 -12.85 2.12
CA GLY A 19 -5.01 -12.13 3.34
C GLY A 19 -3.64 -11.44 3.24
N GLY A 20 -3.47 -10.35 3.98
CA GLY A 20 -2.26 -9.53 3.95
C GLY A 20 -1.02 -10.28 4.42
N ARG A 21 -1.16 -11.13 5.44
CA ARG A 21 -0.09 -12.01 5.92
C ARG A 21 0.42 -12.93 4.81
N SER A 22 -0.49 -13.61 4.10
CA SER A 22 -0.15 -14.51 3.00
C SER A 22 0.53 -13.78 1.84
N LEU A 23 0.11 -12.55 1.52
CA LEU A 23 0.79 -11.74 0.51
C LEU A 23 2.21 -11.34 0.92
N VAL A 24 2.44 -11.03 2.19
CA VAL A 24 3.80 -10.72 2.69
C VAL A 24 4.70 -11.95 2.57
N ILE A 25 4.25 -13.13 3.02
CA ILE A 25 4.99 -14.39 2.86
C ILE A 25 5.30 -14.66 1.39
N GLN A 26 4.28 -14.60 0.54
CA GLN A 26 4.44 -14.82 -0.89
C GLN A 26 5.47 -13.85 -1.50
N SER A 27 5.48 -12.59 -1.06
CA SER A 27 6.46 -11.62 -1.54
C SER A 27 7.89 -11.98 -1.17
N PHE A 28 8.12 -12.57 0.00
CA PHE A 28 9.44 -13.03 0.43
C PHE A 28 9.89 -14.25 -0.36
N ILE A 29 8.99 -15.20 -0.62
CA ILE A 29 9.26 -16.35 -1.48
C ILE A 29 9.61 -15.90 -2.90
N LEU A 30 8.86 -14.95 -3.46
CA LEU A 30 9.16 -14.36 -4.78
C LEU A 30 10.50 -13.61 -4.84
N LYS A 31 11.01 -13.15 -3.69
CA LYS A 31 12.36 -12.57 -3.55
C LYS A 31 13.47 -13.63 -3.42
N GLY A 32 13.13 -14.92 -3.50
CA GLY A 32 14.07 -16.03 -3.47
C GLY A 32 14.36 -16.60 -2.07
N MET A 33 13.54 -16.26 -1.07
CA MET A 33 13.68 -16.81 0.28
C MET A 33 13.04 -18.20 0.38
N SER A 34 13.54 -19.04 1.28
CA SER A 34 12.82 -20.26 1.68
C SER A 34 11.58 -19.90 2.51
N GLU A 35 10.64 -20.85 2.63
CA GLU A 35 9.43 -20.67 3.42
C GLU A 35 9.75 -20.39 4.90
N ASP A 36 10.68 -21.14 5.49
CA ASP A 36 11.16 -20.91 6.86
C ASP A 36 11.75 -19.51 7.04
N ALA A 37 12.56 -19.04 6.08
CA ALA A 37 13.14 -17.71 6.12
C ALA A 37 12.05 -16.62 5.99
N ALA A 38 11.05 -16.84 5.14
CA ALA A 38 9.91 -15.93 4.98
C ALA A 38 9.10 -15.80 6.27
N GLU A 39 8.85 -16.90 6.98
CA GLU A 39 8.16 -16.91 8.27
C GLU A 39 8.97 -16.21 9.36
N ILE A 40 10.29 -16.42 9.41
CA ILE A 40 11.17 -15.68 10.31
C ILE A 40 11.14 -14.18 9.98
N CYS A 41 11.24 -13.79 8.71
CA CYS A 41 11.16 -12.38 8.30
C CYS A 41 9.81 -11.76 8.67
N LEU A 42 8.71 -12.49 8.52
CA LEU A 42 7.39 -12.03 8.87
C LEU A 42 7.23 -11.74 10.37
N SER A 43 7.92 -12.49 11.24
CA SER A 43 7.93 -12.25 12.69
C SER A 43 8.45 -10.85 13.08
N SER A 44 9.19 -10.17 12.20
CA SER A 44 9.63 -8.78 12.40
C SER A 44 8.49 -7.75 12.31
N ILE A 45 7.31 -8.17 11.85
CA ILE A 45 6.14 -7.32 11.68
C ILE A 45 5.12 -7.68 12.75
N THR A 46 4.71 -6.69 13.54
CA THR A 46 3.70 -6.90 14.58
C THR A 46 2.33 -7.24 13.98
N GLU A 47 1.52 -8.01 14.70
CA GLU A 47 0.15 -8.35 14.30
C GLU A 47 -0.72 -7.10 14.06
N SER A 48 -0.51 -6.05 14.86
CA SER A 48 -1.18 -4.76 14.67
C SER A 48 -0.81 -4.09 13.33
N THR A 49 0.46 -4.15 12.94
CA THR A 49 0.95 -3.61 11.67
C THR A 49 0.41 -4.42 10.50
N LEU A 50 0.40 -5.75 10.60
CA LEU A 50 -0.20 -6.63 9.58
C LEU A 50 -1.68 -6.33 9.39
N LYS A 51 -2.44 -6.18 10.48
CA LYS A 51 -3.86 -5.82 10.42
C LYS A 51 -4.08 -4.44 9.80
N GLN A 52 -3.22 -3.47 10.08
CA GLN A 52 -3.29 -2.15 9.46
C GLN A 52 -3.01 -2.23 7.95
N TYR A 53 -2.02 -3.02 7.55
CA TYR A 53 -1.62 -3.20 6.15
C TYR A 53 -2.63 -4.00 5.33
N ASP A 54 -3.30 -4.99 5.93
CA ASP A 54 -4.29 -5.85 5.29
C ASP A 54 -5.35 -5.05 4.51
N SER A 55 -5.89 -4.00 5.12
CA SER A 55 -6.88 -3.13 4.48
C SER A 55 -6.38 -2.50 3.17
N GLY A 56 -5.14 -2.01 3.15
CA GLY A 56 -4.51 -1.41 1.98
C GLY A 56 -4.15 -2.46 0.93
N LEU A 57 -3.64 -3.62 1.36
CA LEU A 57 -3.29 -4.73 0.47
C LEU A 57 -4.51 -5.33 -0.22
N LYS A 58 -5.65 -5.43 0.49
CA LYS A 58 -6.92 -5.90 -0.09
C LYS A 58 -7.42 -4.96 -1.18
N LEU A 59 -7.36 -3.65 -0.93
CA LEU A 59 -7.74 -2.64 -1.92
C LEU A 59 -6.80 -2.64 -3.13
N TRP A 60 -5.48 -2.77 -2.89
CA TRP A 60 -4.48 -2.89 -3.95
C TRP A 60 -4.70 -4.15 -4.80
N TRP A 61 -4.97 -5.29 -4.17
CA TRP A 61 -5.30 -6.54 -4.86
C TRP A 61 -6.50 -6.36 -5.80
N GLN A 62 -7.59 -5.77 -5.30
CA GLN A 62 -8.79 -5.50 -6.09
C GLN A 62 -8.50 -4.53 -7.25
N PHE A 63 -7.72 -3.48 -6.99
CA PHE A 63 -7.29 -2.54 -8.01
C PHE A 63 -6.52 -3.26 -9.13
N CYS A 64 -5.55 -4.10 -8.77
CA CYS A 64 -4.76 -4.82 -9.77
C CYS A 64 -5.54 -5.87 -10.54
N LYS A 65 -6.47 -6.60 -9.91
CA LYS A 65 -7.37 -7.48 -10.65
C LYS A 65 -8.24 -6.69 -11.64
N SER A 66 -8.71 -5.49 -11.27
CA SER A 66 -9.53 -4.66 -12.16
C SER A 66 -8.75 -4.03 -13.33
N LYS A 67 -7.48 -3.68 -13.12
CA LYS A 67 -6.61 -3.02 -14.10
C LYS A 67 -5.72 -3.98 -14.90
N GLY A 68 -5.60 -5.23 -14.46
CA GLY A 68 -4.63 -6.18 -14.99
C GLY A 68 -3.18 -5.84 -14.65
N CYS A 69 -2.92 -5.21 -13.48
CA CYS A 69 -1.56 -4.96 -13.01
C CYS A 69 -1.00 -6.10 -12.16
N ASP A 70 0.32 -6.17 -12.08
CA ASP A 70 1.02 -7.09 -11.19
C ASP A 70 0.97 -6.58 -9.74
N ILE A 71 0.62 -7.48 -8.82
CA ILE A 71 0.46 -7.17 -7.39
C ILE A 71 1.81 -6.99 -6.69
N PHE A 72 2.81 -7.78 -7.09
CA PHE A 72 4.14 -7.85 -6.48
C PHE A 72 5.19 -7.04 -7.25
N SER A 73 4.90 -6.64 -8.48
CA SER A 73 5.74 -5.75 -9.30
C SER A 73 4.95 -4.53 -9.78
N PRO A 74 4.46 -3.68 -8.87
CA PRO A 74 3.75 -2.48 -9.22
C PRO A 74 4.62 -1.55 -10.06
N ASP A 75 4.06 -1.07 -11.18
CA ASP A 75 4.60 0.11 -11.84
C ASP A 75 4.19 1.39 -11.08
N ILE A 76 5.00 2.43 -11.25
CA ILE A 76 4.79 3.70 -10.57
C ILE A 76 3.48 4.39 -11.02
N PRO A 77 3.11 4.41 -12.33
CA PRO A 77 1.85 5.00 -12.77
C PRO A 77 0.61 4.35 -12.13
N ASN A 78 0.51 3.01 -12.11
CA ASN A 78 -0.64 2.31 -11.52
C ASN A 78 -0.72 2.52 -10.01
N LEU A 79 0.43 2.54 -9.32
CA LEU A 79 0.47 2.87 -7.90
C LEU A 79 -0.01 4.31 -7.63
N LEU A 80 0.40 5.27 -8.46
CA LEU A 80 -0.07 6.65 -8.37
C LEU A 80 -1.56 6.79 -8.68
N ASP A 81 -2.08 6.06 -9.69
CA ASP A 81 -3.51 6.02 -10.01
C ASP A 81 -4.33 5.47 -8.85
N PHE A 82 -3.86 4.37 -8.24
CA PHE A 82 -4.48 3.79 -7.05
C PHE A 82 -4.52 4.77 -5.88
N LEU A 83 -3.40 5.39 -5.55
CA LEU A 83 -3.33 6.37 -4.45
C LEU A 83 -4.17 7.60 -4.75
N THR A 84 -4.20 8.05 -6.01
CA THR A 84 -5.03 9.18 -6.46
C THR A 84 -6.52 8.85 -6.34
N PHE A 85 -6.93 7.64 -6.71
CA PHE A 85 -8.31 7.17 -6.57
C PHE A 85 -8.78 7.25 -5.10
N HIS A 86 -7.94 6.79 -4.16
CA HIS A 86 -8.27 6.86 -2.74
C HIS A 86 -8.19 8.29 -2.18
N PHE A 87 -7.22 9.09 -2.60
CA PHE A 87 -7.11 10.50 -2.21
C PHE A 87 -8.36 11.30 -2.62
N LYS A 88 -8.83 11.14 -3.86
CA LYS A 88 -10.06 11.80 -4.36
C LYS A 88 -11.32 11.39 -3.59
N ARG A 89 -11.31 10.23 -2.93
CA ARG A 89 -12.39 9.76 -2.05
C ARG A 89 -12.23 10.22 -0.59
N GLY A 90 -11.28 11.11 -0.32
CA GLY A 90 -11.10 11.73 0.99
C GLY A 90 -10.24 10.95 1.97
N VAL A 91 -9.61 9.84 1.55
CA VAL A 91 -8.71 9.06 2.41
C VAL A 91 -7.58 9.95 2.94
N ALA A 92 -7.31 9.85 4.24
CA ALA A 92 -6.34 10.70 4.92
C ALA A 92 -4.89 10.37 4.49
N HIS A 93 -4.01 11.39 4.55
CA HIS A 93 -2.59 11.25 4.21
C HIS A 93 -1.91 10.09 4.96
N GLY A 94 -2.16 9.95 6.27
CA GLY A 94 -1.58 8.87 7.08
C GLY A 94 -2.00 7.47 6.58
N THR A 95 -3.26 7.31 6.19
CA THR A 95 -3.77 6.06 5.62
C THR A 95 -3.17 5.77 4.24
N LEU A 96 -3.08 6.77 3.36
CA LEU A 96 -2.40 6.63 2.06
C LEU A 96 -0.93 6.25 2.22
N ASN A 97 -0.25 6.82 3.22
CA ASN A 97 1.13 6.45 3.52
C ASN A 97 1.22 5.01 4.03
N SER A 98 0.27 4.56 4.84
CA SER A 98 0.18 3.15 5.24
C SER A 98 -0.05 2.22 4.06
N TYR A 99 -0.88 2.59 3.08
CA TYR A 99 -1.06 1.81 1.85
C TYR A 99 0.23 1.74 1.05
N ARG A 100 0.93 2.87 0.86
CA ARG A 100 2.24 2.89 0.22
C ARG A 100 3.23 1.96 0.92
N SER A 101 3.35 2.03 2.24
CA SER A 101 4.28 1.18 3.00
C SER A 101 3.94 -0.30 2.87
N ALA A 102 2.66 -0.66 2.93
CA ALA A 102 2.20 -2.03 2.76
C ALA A 102 2.52 -2.57 1.35
N ILE A 103 2.25 -1.78 0.30
CA ILE A 103 2.56 -2.15 -1.08
C ILE A 103 4.08 -2.26 -1.27
N SER A 104 4.86 -1.33 -0.72
CA SER A 104 6.33 -1.36 -0.77
C SER A 104 6.92 -2.58 -0.08
N LEU A 105 6.29 -3.08 0.99
CA LEU A 105 6.72 -4.30 1.67
C LEU A 105 6.58 -5.53 0.76
N ILE A 106 5.44 -5.66 0.08
CA ILE A 106 5.16 -6.80 -0.80
C ILE A 106 5.79 -6.68 -2.20
N SER A 107 6.32 -5.51 -2.54
CA SER A 107 6.92 -5.29 -3.86
C SER A 107 8.27 -5.98 -3.99
N THR A 108 8.53 -6.61 -5.14
CA THR A 108 9.83 -7.18 -5.52
C THR A 108 10.78 -6.12 -6.08
N ASN A 109 10.24 -5.03 -6.64
CA ASN A 109 10.97 -3.85 -7.08
C ASN A 109 11.09 -2.80 -5.97
N SER A 110 12.15 -1.99 -6.03
CA SER A 110 12.34 -0.88 -5.08
C SER A 110 11.42 0.29 -5.41
N LEU A 111 10.39 0.48 -4.58
CA LEU A 111 9.47 1.64 -4.65
C LEU A 111 9.93 2.82 -3.78
N SER A 112 10.76 2.56 -2.78
CA SER A 112 11.12 3.49 -1.71
C SER A 112 11.76 4.77 -2.23
N ASP A 113 12.57 4.67 -3.28
CA ASP A 113 13.39 5.77 -3.79
C ASP A 113 12.80 6.51 -5.01
N ASN A 114 11.54 6.26 -5.37
CA ASN A 114 10.95 6.87 -6.55
C ASN A 114 10.58 8.35 -6.35
N ASN A 115 11.11 9.24 -7.21
CA ASN A 115 10.88 10.68 -7.17
C ASN A 115 9.42 11.09 -7.40
N SER A 116 8.68 10.39 -8.26
CA SER A 116 7.28 10.69 -8.54
C SER A 116 6.41 10.39 -7.32
N LEU A 117 6.64 9.27 -6.63
CA LEU A 117 5.97 8.97 -5.36
C LEU A 117 6.28 10.01 -4.28
N LYS A 118 7.55 10.43 -4.14
CA LYS A 118 7.93 11.49 -3.20
C LYS A 118 7.21 12.81 -3.51
N ARG A 119 7.19 13.23 -4.78
CA ARG A 119 6.47 14.44 -5.22
C ARG A 119 4.97 14.33 -5.00
N PHE A 120 4.37 13.17 -5.25
CA PHE A 120 2.95 12.93 -5.05
C PHE A 120 2.54 13.11 -3.59
N PHE A 121 3.26 12.51 -2.64
CA PHE A 121 2.97 12.67 -1.21
C PHE A 121 3.20 14.10 -0.71
N LYS A 122 4.22 14.79 -1.23
CA LYS A 122 4.39 16.23 -1.00
C LYS A 122 3.17 17.02 -1.48
N GLY A 123 2.65 16.69 -2.67
CA GLY A 123 1.43 17.29 -3.21
C GLY A 123 0.20 17.05 -2.34
N ILE A 124 -0.02 15.83 -1.85
CA ILE A 124 -1.11 15.52 -0.91
C ILE A 124 -1.02 16.39 0.33
N PHE A 125 0.18 16.50 0.93
CA PHE A 125 0.39 17.32 2.12
C PHE A 125 0.09 18.80 1.87
N THR A 126 0.47 19.33 0.71
CA THR A 126 0.16 20.72 0.33
C THR A 126 -1.34 20.93 0.09
N LEU A 127 -2.04 19.98 -0.53
CA LEU A 127 -3.47 20.11 -0.83
C LEU A 127 -4.36 19.93 0.41
N LYS A 128 -3.92 19.13 1.39
CA LYS A 128 -4.67 18.83 2.60
C LYS A 128 -3.73 18.84 3.81
N PRO A 129 -3.28 20.04 4.26
CA PRO A 129 -2.43 20.14 5.42
C PRO A 129 -3.15 19.53 6.63
N SER A 130 -2.42 18.79 7.45
CA SER A 130 -2.95 18.31 8.72
C SER A 130 -3.27 19.53 9.59
N SER A 131 -4.55 19.74 9.90
CA SER A 131 -4.96 20.76 10.85
C SER A 131 -4.24 20.52 12.18
N PRO A 132 -3.66 21.54 12.82
CA PRO A 132 -3.06 21.38 14.14
C PRO A 132 -4.09 20.81 15.11
N LYS A 133 -3.68 19.86 15.96
CA LYS A 133 -4.55 19.22 16.95
C LYS A 133 -5.03 20.18 18.05
N TYR A 134 -4.41 21.36 18.14
CA TYR A 134 -4.71 22.39 19.12
C TYR A 134 -4.98 23.68 18.37
N ASP A 135 -6.17 24.24 18.56
CA ASP A 135 -6.56 25.57 18.06
C ASP A 135 -6.14 26.69 19.04
N THR A 136 -5.78 26.29 20.27
CA THR A 136 -5.44 27.18 21.37
C THR A 136 -4.04 26.85 21.88
N THR A 137 -3.09 27.75 21.60
CA THR A 137 -1.84 27.83 22.35
C THR A 137 -2.22 28.30 23.77
N TRP A 138 -1.80 27.55 24.80
CA TRP A 138 -1.95 27.98 26.19
C TRP A 138 -1.33 29.38 26.36
N ASP A 139 -2.07 30.31 26.97
CA ASP A 139 -1.56 31.65 27.28
C ASP A 139 -0.73 31.61 28.58
N PRO A 140 0.61 31.79 28.51
CA PRO A 140 1.46 31.76 29.69
C PRO A 140 1.22 32.95 30.64
N GLN A 141 0.52 34.02 30.21
CA GLN A 141 0.17 35.14 31.09
C GLN A 141 -0.70 34.71 32.27
N ILE A 142 -1.59 33.73 32.07
CA ILE A 142 -2.49 33.22 33.13
C ILE A 142 -1.71 32.69 34.34
N VAL A 143 -0.53 32.10 34.12
CA VAL A 143 0.31 31.54 35.18
C VAL A 143 1.15 32.63 35.86
N LEU A 144 1.53 33.68 35.11
CA LEU A 144 2.33 34.79 35.62
C LEU A 144 1.52 35.74 36.50
N ASP A 145 0.21 35.86 36.29
CA ASP A 145 -0.69 36.68 37.12
C ASP A 145 -0.96 36.10 38.52
N HIS A 146 -0.45 34.90 38.83
CA HIS A 146 -0.64 34.21 40.11
C HIS A 146 0.66 34.09 40.93
N LEU A 147 1.73 34.79 40.54
CA LEU A 147 3.00 34.91 41.27
C LEU A 147 3.16 36.32 41.86
#